data_AF-A0A2V8EGA4-F1
#
_entry.id   AF-A0A2V8EGA4-F1
#
_cell.length_a   1.000
_cell.length_b   1.000
_cell.length_c   1.000
_cell.angle_alpha   90.00
_cell.angle_beta   90.00
_cell.angle_gamma   90.00
#
_symmetry.space_group_name_H-M   'P 1'
#
loop_
_entity.id
_entity.type
_entity.pdbx_description
1 polymer ?
#
loop_
_entity_poly.entity_id
_entity_poly.type
_entity_poly.pdbx_seq_one_letter_code
_entity_poly.pdbx_strand_id
1 'polypeptide(L)'
;MNSKLEPPADSWMGWSIGRWEGETLVVDVKGFNDTTWFDRAGNYHSDALHVVERYTATSPDLLRYEATIEDPNVFTRPWRIAMPLYRRQERNMQLLEYKCVEFVEELMYGHLRKRTP
;
A
#
# COMPACT_ATOMS: atom_id res chain seq x y z
N MET A 1 -8.80 -19.46 11.65
CA MET A 1 -7.99 -19.47 10.42
C MET A 1 -6.62 -18.89 10.77
N ASN A 2 -5.72 -19.75 11.27
CA ASN A 2 -4.34 -19.38 11.57
C ASN A 2 -3.49 -19.92 10.44
N SER A 3 -3.27 -19.13 9.40
CA SER A 3 -2.32 -19.51 8.37
C SER A 3 -1.35 -18.35 8.21
N LYS A 4 -0.18 -18.50 8.84
CA LYS A 4 1.05 -17.84 8.41
C LYS A 4 1.32 -18.32 6.98
N LEU A 5 0.64 -17.71 6.02
CA LEU A 5 0.90 -17.90 4.62
C LEU A 5 2.07 -16.98 4.32
N GLU A 6 3.23 -17.56 4.04
CA GLU A 6 4.33 -16.79 3.50
C GLU A 6 3.97 -16.36 2.07
N PRO A 7 4.38 -15.16 1.64
CA PRO A 7 4.25 -14.73 0.25
C PRO A 7 4.86 -15.78 -0.70
N PRO A 8 4.16 -16.18 -1.78
CA PRO A 8 4.67 -17.19 -2.71
C PRO A 8 5.84 -16.68 -3.57
N ALA A 9 5.98 -15.35 -3.71
CA ALA A 9 7.06 -14.65 -4.40
C ALA A 9 6.99 -13.16 -4.04
N ASP A 10 8.03 -12.38 -4.36
CA ASP A 10 7.97 -10.93 -4.20
C ASP A 10 7.17 -10.27 -5.33
N SER A 11 6.38 -9.24 -5.00
CA SER A 11 5.51 -8.53 -5.94
C SER A 11 5.58 -7.02 -5.74
N TRP A 12 5.20 -6.23 -6.75
CA TRP A 12 5.27 -4.76 -6.68
C TRP A 12 4.44 -4.15 -5.54
N MET A 13 3.33 -4.79 -5.16
CA MET A 13 2.41 -4.26 -4.13
C MET A 13 2.33 -5.17 -2.89
N GLY A 14 3.23 -6.16 -2.79
CA GLY A 14 3.19 -7.18 -1.75
C GLY A 14 1.99 -8.13 -1.86
N TRP A 15 1.83 -8.95 -0.82
CA TRP A 15 0.76 -9.93 -0.67
C TRP A 15 -0.03 -9.64 0.61
N SER A 16 -1.31 -9.37 0.45
CA SER A 16 -2.19 -8.99 1.55
C SER A 16 -2.90 -10.20 2.16
N ILE A 17 -2.74 -10.39 3.46
CA ILE A 17 -3.45 -11.43 4.23
C ILE A 17 -4.34 -10.76 5.26
N GLY A 18 -5.65 -10.82 5.03
CA GLY A 18 -6.67 -10.23 5.89
C GLY A 18 -7.16 -11.19 6.97
N ARG A 19 -7.39 -10.64 8.18
CA ARG A 19 -8.14 -11.30 9.25
C ARG A 19 -8.99 -10.28 10.02
N TRP A 20 -10.05 -10.74 10.65
CA TRP A 20 -10.89 -9.90 11.50
C TRP A 20 -10.44 -9.96 12.96
N GLU A 21 -10.32 -8.80 13.59
CA GLU A 21 -10.14 -8.60 15.02
C GLU A 21 -11.31 -7.75 15.53
N GLY A 22 -12.41 -8.41 15.91
CA GLY A 22 -13.67 -7.72 16.21
C GLY A 22 -14.22 -7.01 14.96
N GLU A 23 -14.39 -5.69 15.05
CA GLU A 23 -14.87 -4.83 13.95
C GLU A 23 -13.74 -4.29 13.05
N THR A 24 -12.49 -4.66 13.35
CA THR A 24 -11.32 -4.22 12.58
C THR A 24 -10.88 -5.31 11.61
N LEU A 25 -10.83 -4.97 10.32
CA LEU A 25 -10.09 -5.77 9.34
C LEU A 25 -8.61 -5.42 9.48
N VAL A 26 -7.80 -6.41 9.86
CA VAL A 26 -6.35 -6.29 9.92
C VAL A 26 -5.75 -6.99 8.72
N VAL A 27 -4.96 -6.26 7.95
CA VAL A 27 -4.30 -6.75 6.75
C VAL A 27 -2.79 -6.73 7.00
N ASP A 28 -2.17 -7.90 6.95
CA ASP A 28 -0.71 -8.06 7.01
C ASP A 28 -0.19 -8.15 5.57
N VAL A 29 0.71 -7.26 5.17
CA VAL A 29 1.23 -7.16 3.81
C VAL A 29 2.74 -7.35 3.82
N LYS A 30 3.23 -8.36 3.08
CA LYS A 30 4.65 -8.73 2.96
C LYS A 30 5.00 -9.18 1.53
N GLY A 31 6.28 -9.45 1.27
CA GLY A 31 6.75 -9.93 -0.03
C GLY A 31 6.68 -8.84 -1.08
N PHE A 32 7.13 -7.64 -0.72
CA PHE A 32 7.32 -6.55 -1.67
C PHE A 32 8.61 -6.79 -2.44
N ASN A 33 8.65 -6.42 -3.71
CA ASN A 33 9.93 -6.22 -4.39
C ASN A 33 10.46 -4.81 -4.11
N ASP A 34 11.74 -4.56 -4.37
CA ASP A 34 12.41 -3.28 -4.14
C ASP A 34 12.44 -2.37 -5.38
N THR A 35 11.57 -2.65 -6.36
CA THR A 35 11.57 -2.01 -7.68
C THR A 35 10.53 -0.89 -7.82
N THR A 36 9.86 -0.53 -6.73
CA THR A 36 8.88 0.56 -6.67
C THR A 36 9.33 1.67 -5.72
N TRP A 37 8.76 2.86 -5.90
CA TRP A 37 8.85 3.91 -4.90
C TRP A 37 7.91 3.61 -3.73
N PHE A 38 8.33 3.97 -2.51
CA PHE A 38 7.53 3.80 -1.30
C PHE A 38 6.30 4.69 -1.32
N ASP A 39 6.47 5.93 -1.78
CA ASP A 39 5.38 6.89 -1.91
C ASP A 39 5.61 7.83 -3.10
N ARG A 40 4.64 8.71 -3.33
CA ARG A 40 4.68 9.68 -4.43
C ARG A 40 5.70 10.81 -4.23
N ALA A 41 6.33 10.92 -3.06
CA ALA A 41 7.40 11.89 -2.83
C ALA A 41 8.77 11.35 -3.28
N GLY A 42 8.85 10.09 -3.70
CA GLY A 42 10.10 9.45 -4.13
C GLY A 42 10.90 8.87 -2.97
N ASN A 43 10.26 8.59 -1.83
CA ASN A 43 10.89 7.82 -0.77
C ASN A 43 11.11 6.37 -1.22
N TYR A 44 12.13 5.73 -0.66
CA TYR A 44 12.53 4.35 -1.00
C TYR A 44 12.03 3.34 0.05
N HIS A 45 11.88 2.08 -0.35
CA HIS A 45 11.73 0.92 0.52
C HIS A 45 12.51 -0.27 -0.04
N SER A 46 12.88 -1.20 0.82
CA SER A 46 13.48 -2.48 0.44
C SER A 46 12.41 -3.57 0.31
N ASP A 47 12.87 -4.77 -0.05
CA ASP A 47 12.10 -6.02 -0.04
C ASP A 47 11.70 -6.49 1.38
N ALA A 48 12.38 -5.97 2.41
CA ALA A 48 12.06 -6.22 3.82
C ALA A 48 10.87 -5.39 4.34
N LEU A 49 10.21 -4.60 3.48
CA LEU A 49 9.02 -3.83 3.85
C LEU A 49 7.92 -4.75 4.39
N HIS A 50 7.40 -4.41 5.55
CA HIS A 50 6.23 -5.03 6.16
C HIS A 50 5.24 -3.92 6.54
N VAL A 51 4.01 -4.06 6.06
CA VAL A 51 2.93 -3.12 6.36
C VAL A 51 1.80 -3.88 7.06
N VAL A 52 1.39 -3.38 8.22
CA VAL A 52 0.19 -3.86 8.91
C VAL A 52 -0.85 -2.76 8.86
N GLU A 53 -1.89 -2.98 8.07
CA GLU A 53 -3.02 -2.08 7.92
C GLU A 53 -4.19 -2.51 8.81
N ARG A 54 -4.89 -1.52 9.35
CA ARG A 54 -6.09 -1.71 10.18
C ARG A 54 -7.19 -0.81 9.65
N TYR A 55 -8.31 -1.42 9.28
CA TYR A 55 -9.53 -0.73 8.85
C TYR A 55 -10.63 -1.00 9.85
N THR A 56 -11.03 0.03 10.61
CA THR A 56 -12.09 -0.08 11.61
C THR A 56 -13.29 0.77 11.18
N ALA A 57 -14.47 0.15 11.05
CA ALA A 57 -15.71 0.90 10.84
C ALA A 57 -16.07 1.67 12.12
N THR A 58 -16.03 3.01 12.04
CA THR A 58 -16.36 3.89 13.18
C THR A 58 -17.78 4.46 13.07
N SER A 59 -18.36 4.42 11.88
CA SER A 59 -19.75 4.73 11.59
C SER A 59 -20.13 4.10 10.24
N PRO A 60 -21.40 4.16 9.80
CA PRO A 60 -21.80 3.68 8.48
C PRO A 60 -21.02 4.29 7.31
N ASP A 61 -20.42 5.47 7.48
CA ASP A 61 -19.77 6.25 6.42
C ASP A 61 -18.29 6.58 6.68
N LEU A 62 -17.71 6.08 7.78
CA LEU A 62 -16.35 6.39 8.20
C LEU A 62 -15.56 5.14 8.56
N LEU A 63 -14.43 4.94 7.89
CA LEU A 63 -13.41 3.98 8.30
C LEU A 63 -12.25 4.73 8.96
N ARG A 64 -11.86 4.33 10.16
CA ARG A 64 -10.54 4.68 10.70
C ARG A 64 -9.53 3.76 10.04
N TYR A 65 -8.63 4.35 9.26
CA TYR A 65 -7.49 3.65 8.69
C TYR A 65 -6.23 3.97 9.48
N GLU A 66 -5.49 2.93 9.80
CA GLU A 66 -4.15 3.02 10.39
C GLU A 66 -3.23 2.05 9.65
N ALA A 67 -2.00 2.46 9.38
CA ALA A 67 -0.97 1.56 8.86
C ALA A 67 0.31 1.72 9.63
N THR A 68 0.85 0.61 10.12
CA THR A 68 2.19 0.53 10.72
C THR A 68 3.14 0.04 9.64
N ILE A 69 4.23 0.78 9.44
CA ILE A 69 5.23 0.56 8.41
C ILE A 69 6.55 0.21 9.08
N GLU A 70 7.13 -0.91 8.65
CA GLU A 70 8.41 -1.42 9.13
C GLU A 70 9.29 -1.77 7.94
N ASP A 71 10.51 -1.24 7.93
CA ASP A 71 11.57 -1.65 7.00
C ASP A 71 12.91 -1.42 7.71
N PRO A 72 13.57 -2.48 8.22
CA PRO A 72 14.81 -2.33 8.99
C PRO A 72 16.01 -1.90 8.13
N ASN A 73 15.93 -2.03 6.80
CA ASN A 73 17.02 -1.65 5.90
C ASN A 73 16.94 -0.17 5.52
N VAL A 74 15.76 0.45 5.65
CA VAL A 74 15.53 1.84 5.21
C VAL A 74 15.14 2.77 6.36
N PHE A 75 14.24 2.34 7.25
CA PHE A 75 13.73 3.16 8.34
C PHE A 75 14.45 2.87 9.67
N THR A 76 14.75 3.92 10.43
CA THR A 76 15.42 3.80 11.74
C THR A 76 14.53 3.16 12.81
N ARG A 77 13.21 3.17 12.62
CA ARG A 77 12.22 2.56 13.51
C ARG A 77 10.87 2.40 12.80
N PRO A 78 10.01 1.47 13.28
CA PRO A 78 8.60 1.44 12.91
C PRO A 78 7.91 2.78 13.13
N TRP A 79 7.00 3.12 12.22
CA TRP A 79 6.17 4.31 12.31
C TRP A 79 4.75 4.04 11.81
N ARG A 80 3.81 4.90 12.19
CA ARG A 80 2.38 4.69 11.94
C ARG A 80 1.75 5.93 11.34
N ILE A 81 0.93 5.74 10.32
CA ILE A 81 -0.03 6.73 9.83
C ILE A 81 -1.44 6.40 10.30
N ALA A 82 -2.26 7.43 10.46
CA ALA A 82 -3.67 7.27 10.79
C ALA A 82 -4.49 8.37 10.12
N MET A 83 -5.56 7.99 9.42
CA MET A 83 -6.47 8.94 8.79
C MET A 83 -7.90 8.38 8.71
N PRO A 84 -8.92 9.26 8.75
CA PRO A 84 -10.29 8.86 8.44
C PRO A 84 -10.46 8.71 6.92
N LEU A 85 -11.08 7.62 6.49
CA LEU A 85 -11.57 7.42 5.12
C LEU A 85 -13.07 7.66 5.10
N TYR A 86 -13.52 8.54 4.21
CA TYR A 86 -14.90 8.97 4.10
C TYR A 86 -15.59 8.28 2.93
N ARG A 87 -16.80 7.78 3.16
CA ARG A 87 -17.70 7.40 2.06
C ARG A 87 -18.07 8.65 1.25
N ARG A 88 -18.01 8.55 -0.07
CA ARG A 88 -18.55 9.54 -1.00
C ARG A 88 -20.09 9.48 -0.98
N GLN A 89 -20.75 10.57 -0.58
CA GLN A 89 -22.20 10.65 -0.35
C GLN A 89 -22.94 11.58 -1.33
N GLU A 90 -22.26 12.05 -2.37
CA GLU A 90 -22.85 12.92 -3.37
C GLU A 90 -23.95 12.19 -4.16
N ARG A 91 -25.07 12.87 -4.44
CA ARG A 91 -26.28 12.26 -5.06
C ARG A 91 -26.02 11.48 -6.36
N ASN A 92 -25.03 11.92 -7.13
CA ASN A 92 -24.64 11.32 -8.42
C ASN A 92 -23.19 10.82 -8.39
N MET A 93 -22.71 10.32 -7.25
CA MET A 93 -21.37 9.74 -7.17
C MET A 93 -21.24 8.57 -8.16
N GLN A 94 -20.18 8.60 -8.96
CA GLN A 94 -19.80 7.52 -9.87
C GLN A 94 -18.39 7.07 -9.56
N LEU A 95 -18.20 5.75 -9.44
CA LEU A 95 -16.87 5.17 -9.45
C LEU A 95 -16.37 5.24 -10.89
N LEU A 96 -15.48 6.20 -11.15
CA LEU A 96 -14.87 6.34 -12.47
C LEU A 96 -13.84 5.23 -12.69
N GLU A 97 -13.71 4.80 -13.94
CA GLU A 97 -12.64 3.91 -14.35
C GLU A 97 -11.28 4.58 -14.09
N TYR A 98 -10.40 3.89 -13.37
CA TYR A 98 -9.00 4.28 -13.28
C TYR A 98 -8.26 3.73 -14.50
N LYS A 99 -7.86 4.60 -15.42
CA LYS A 99 -7.05 4.22 -16.57
C LYS A 99 -5.58 4.14 -16.17
N CYS A 100 -5.08 2.95 -15.92
CA CYS A 100 -3.64 2.69 -15.89
C CYS A 100 -3.09 2.91 -17.29
N VAL A 101 -2.29 3.97 -17.47
CA VAL A 101 -1.50 4.13 -18.69
C VAL A 101 -0.23 3.30 -18.51
N GLU A 102 -0.16 2.18 -19.22
CA GLU A 102 1.03 1.34 -19.25
C GLU A 102 2.24 2.19 -19.67
N PHE A 103 3.38 2.01 -18.99
CA PHE A 103 4.64 2.70 -19.28
C PHE A 103 4.59 4.24 -19.16
N VAL A 104 3.70 4.80 -18.34
CA VAL A 104 3.60 6.26 -18.16
C VAL A 104 4.94 6.89 -17.75
N GLU A 105 5.75 6.19 -16.94
CA GLU A 105 7.08 6.68 -16.55
C GLU A 105 8.04 6.74 -17.74
N GLU A 106 8.04 5.75 -18.63
CA GLU A 106 8.88 5.77 -19.84
C GLU A 106 8.37 6.86 -20.82
N LEU A 107 7.06 7.02 -20.96
CA LEU A 107 6.46 8.07 -21.78
C LEU A 107 6.86 9.47 -21.29
N MET A 108 6.81 9.70 -19.98
CA MET A 108 7.07 11.00 -19.38
C MET A 108 8.57 11.29 -19.20
N TYR A 109 9.34 10.27 -18.79
CA TYR A 109 10.71 10.43 -18.28
C TYR A 109 11.75 9.59 -19.01
N GLY A 110 11.39 8.83 -20.05
CA GLY A 110 12.35 7.99 -20.80
C GLY A 110 13.54 8.78 -21.36
N HIS A 111 13.34 10.05 -21.69
CA HIS A 111 14.41 10.97 -22.10
C HIS A 111 15.44 11.30 -21.00
N LEU A 112 15.08 11.14 -19.73
CA LEU A 112 15.95 11.31 -18.56
C LEU A 112 16.60 10.00 -18.12
N ARG A 113 16.16 8.85 -18.66
CA ARG A 113 16.70 7.55 -18.29
C ARG A 113 18.17 7.49 -18.66
N LYS A 114 18.99 7.05 -17.70
CA LYS A 114 20.43 6.87 -17.92
C LYS A 114 20.61 5.89 -19.08
N ARG A 115 21.14 6.37 -20.20
CA ARG A 115 21.56 5.50 -21.30
C ARG A 115 22.78 4.73 -20.80
N THR A 116 22.67 3.41 -20.75
CA THR A 116 23.83 2.55 -20.53
C THR A 116 24.88 2.90 -21.59
N PRO A 117 26.18 2.96 -21.24
CA PRO A 117 27.23 3.04 -22.26
C PRO A 117 27.14 1.88 -23.25
#